data_AF-A0A2T4WBW3-F1
#
_entry.id   AF-A0A2T4WBW3-F1
#
_cell.length_a   1.000
_cell.length_b   1.000
_cell.length_c   1.000
_cell.angle_alpha   90.00
_cell.angle_beta   90.00
_cell.angle_gamma   90.00
#
_symmetry.space_group_name_H-M   'P 1'
#
loop_
_entity.id
_entity.type
_entity.pdbx_description
1 polymer ?
#
loop_
_entity_poly.entity_id
_entity_poly.type
_entity_poly.pdbx_seq_one_letter_code
_entity_poly.pdbx_strand_id
1 'polypeptide(L)'
;MVISKLHYISQGNTAEEQIENIQKACSAGAELVQLRFKNVSDEIFLKLAREAREITAHFQTRLIINAHYKIAKEVKADGVHLEKTDTCPTIARIHVYTWQIIGGTANTVQDCETLLEKQVDYISLSPFRAIDKNNTSPFLGLN
;
A
#
# COMPACT_ATOMS: atom_id res chain seq x y z
N MET A 1 4.67 -12.81 -10.26
CA MET A 1 3.28 -12.34 -10.09
C MET A 1 3.10 -11.04 -10.84
N VAL A 2 1.92 -10.76 -11.39
CA VAL A 2 1.63 -9.50 -12.11
C VAL A 2 0.82 -8.57 -11.20
N ILE A 3 1.28 -7.34 -11.00
CA ILE A 3 0.53 -6.28 -10.32
C ILE A 3 -0.62 -5.83 -11.23
N SER A 4 -1.80 -5.56 -10.66
CA SER A 4 -2.95 -5.04 -11.43
C SER A 4 -2.59 -3.74 -12.14
N LYS A 5 -3.16 -3.53 -13.34
CA LYS A 5 -3.04 -2.26 -14.06
C LYS A 5 -3.67 -1.09 -13.30
N LEU A 6 -4.65 -1.37 -12.45
CA LEU A 6 -5.29 -0.40 -11.56
C LEU A 6 -4.96 -0.75 -10.10
N HIS A 7 -4.21 0.15 -9.45
CA HIS A 7 -3.89 0.06 -8.04
C HIS A 7 -4.57 1.22 -7.31
N TYR A 8 -5.67 0.93 -6.62
CA TYR A 8 -6.40 1.93 -5.85
C TYR A 8 -5.78 2.12 -4.47
N ILE A 9 -5.44 3.34 -4.10
CA ILE A 9 -5.00 3.68 -2.73
C ILE A 9 -6.21 4.29 -2.01
N SER A 10 -6.55 3.74 -0.85
CA SER A 10 -7.75 4.13 -0.12
C SER A 10 -7.69 5.59 0.34
N GLN A 11 -8.87 6.22 0.38
CA GLN A 11 -9.07 7.61 0.78
C GLN A 11 -10.29 7.71 1.70
N GLY A 12 -10.29 8.70 2.59
CA GLY A 12 -11.31 8.88 3.62
C GLY A 12 -10.70 9.52 4.87
N ASN A 13 -11.42 10.44 5.49
CA ASN A 13 -11.01 11.14 6.71
C ASN A 13 -11.38 10.36 7.98
N THR A 14 -12.34 9.45 7.89
CA THR A 14 -12.74 8.55 8.97
C THR A 14 -12.58 7.08 8.58
N ALA A 15 -12.63 6.19 9.58
CA ALA A 15 -12.58 4.75 9.33
C ALA A 15 -13.78 4.27 8.49
N GLU A 16 -14.96 4.84 8.74
CA GLU A 16 -16.19 4.54 8.01
C GLU A 16 -16.07 4.94 6.54
N GLU A 17 -15.56 6.15 6.26
CA GLU A 17 -15.32 6.61 4.88
C GLU A 17 -14.30 5.74 4.14
N GLN A 18 -13.24 5.30 4.84
CA GLN A 18 -12.24 4.39 4.28
C GLN A 18 -12.88 3.08 3.82
N ILE A 19 -13.70 2.46 4.69
CA ILE A 19 -14.41 1.22 4.38
C ILE A 19 -15.41 1.40 3.23
N GLU A 20 -16.21 2.46 3.27
CA GLU A 20 -17.17 2.76 2.21
C GLU A 20 -16.49 2.93 0.84
N ASN A 21 -15.37 3.65 0.80
CA ASN A 21 -14.65 3.89 -0.44
C ASN A 21 -13.92 2.63 -0.94
N ILE A 22 -13.41 1.77 -0.06
CA ILE A 22 -12.86 0.46 -0.43
C ILE A 22 -13.95 -0.44 -1.01
N GLN A 23 -15.12 -0.50 -0.37
CA GLN A 23 -16.27 -1.25 -0.86
C GLN A 23 -16.69 -0.80 -2.26
N LYS A 24 -16.78 0.52 -2.50
CA LYS A 24 -17.09 1.10 -3.81
C LYS A 24 -16.05 0.72 -4.86
N ALA A 25 -14.76 0.81 -4.54
CA ALA A 25 -13.68 0.45 -5.46
C ALA A 25 -13.74 -1.04 -5.84
N CYS A 26 -13.94 -1.93 -4.86
CA CYS A 26 -14.06 -3.37 -5.11
C CYS A 26 -15.31 -3.69 -5.96
N SER A 27 -16.45 -3.06 -5.64
CA SER A 27 -17.71 -3.24 -6.39
C SER A 27 -17.61 -2.72 -7.84
N ALA A 28 -16.71 -1.77 -8.10
CA ALA A 28 -16.41 -1.26 -9.44
C ALA A 28 -15.37 -2.09 -10.22
N GLY A 29 -14.87 -3.20 -9.64
CA GLY A 29 -13.94 -4.12 -10.30
C GLY A 29 -12.45 -3.86 -10.01
N ALA A 30 -12.11 -3.11 -8.95
CA ALA A 30 -10.71 -2.96 -8.57
C ALA A 30 -10.12 -4.31 -8.10
N GLU A 31 -9.03 -4.75 -8.73
CA GLU A 31 -8.35 -6.02 -8.41
C GLU A 31 -7.21 -5.86 -7.38
N LEU A 32 -6.86 -4.62 -7.04
CA LEU A 32 -5.79 -4.30 -6.09
C LEU A 32 -6.12 -3.00 -5.33
N VAL A 33 -6.17 -3.11 -4.01
CA VAL A 33 -6.45 -2.03 -3.07
C VAL A 33 -5.29 -1.92 -2.07
N GLN A 34 -4.80 -0.71 -1.84
CA GLN A 34 -3.87 -0.39 -0.77
C GLN A 34 -4.60 0.41 0.32
N LEU A 35 -4.70 -0.16 1.53
CA LEU A 35 -5.21 0.53 2.70
C LEU A 35 -4.14 1.50 3.24
N ARG A 36 -4.40 2.80 3.12
CA ARG A 36 -3.55 3.88 3.64
C ARG A 36 -4.38 4.83 4.48
N PHE A 37 -4.16 4.80 5.80
CA PHE A 37 -4.79 5.70 6.74
C PHE A 37 -3.77 6.14 7.79
N LYS A 38 -3.52 7.45 7.85
CA LYS A 38 -2.46 8.05 8.69
C LYS A 38 -3.04 8.60 9.98
N ASN A 39 -2.18 8.88 10.96
CA ASN A 39 -2.52 9.57 12.21
C ASN A 39 -3.56 8.83 13.08
N VAL A 40 -3.56 7.50 13.05
CA VAL A 40 -4.37 6.66 13.92
C VAL A 40 -3.49 5.68 14.69
N SER A 41 -4.01 5.15 15.80
CA SER A 41 -3.31 4.11 16.55
C SER A 41 -3.30 2.78 15.79
N ASP A 42 -2.31 1.94 16.09
CA ASP A 42 -2.22 0.58 15.52
C ASP A 42 -3.48 -0.25 15.80
N GLU A 43 -4.15 -0.03 16.94
CA GLU A 43 -5.41 -0.72 17.28
C GLU A 43 -6.55 -0.35 16.33
N ILE A 44 -6.74 0.95 16.07
CA ILE A 44 -7.76 1.44 15.14
C ILE A 44 -7.43 0.97 13.72
N PHE A 45 -6.15 1.08 13.33
CA PHE A 45 -5.70 0.66 12.01
C PHE A 45 -5.87 -0.86 11.80
N LEU A 46 -5.60 -1.68 12.83
CA LEU A 46 -5.78 -3.12 12.77
C LEU A 46 -7.26 -3.50 12.61
N LYS A 47 -8.16 -2.84 13.35
CA LYS A 47 -9.61 -3.03 13.18
C LYS A 47 -10.04 -2.72 11.75
N LEU A 48 -9.63 -1.56 11.24
CA LEU A 48 -9.90 -1.13 9.86
C LEU A 48 -9.32 -2.11 8.82
N ALA A 49 -8.12 -2.63 9.06
CA ALA A 49 -7.46 -3.60 8.18
C ALA A 49 -8.20 -4.94 8.13
N ARG A 50 -8.79 -5.40 9.25
CA ARG A 50 -9.63 -6.61 9.29
C ARG A 50 -10.90 -6.43 8.45
N GLU A 51 -11.59 -5.30 8.63
CA GLU A 51 -12.79 -4.98 7.84
C GLU A 51 -12.47 -4.85 6.33
N ALA A 52 -11.38 -4.16 5.98
CA ALA A 52 -10.92 -4.07 4.60
C ALA A 52 -10.54 -5.45 4.03
N ARG A 53 -9.96 -6.36 4.83
CA ARG A 53 -9.64 -7.72 4.41
C ARG A 53 -10.90 -8.52 4.09
N GLU A 54 -11.94 -8.42 4.92
CA GLU A 54 -13.22 -9.11 4.68
C GLU A 54 -13.85 -8.66 3.36
N ILE A 55 -13.92 -7.35 3.13
CA ILE A 55 -14.44 -6.77 1.88
C ILE A 55 -13.64 -7.23 0.68
N THR A 56 -12.32 -7.03 0.71
CA THR A 56 -11.46 -7.38 -0.43
C THR A 56 -11.50 -8.89 -0.72
N ALA A 57 -11.59 -9.74 0.31
CA ALA A 57 -11.73 -11.19 0.12
C ALA A 57 -13.06 -11.55 -0.55
N HIS A 58 -14.16 -10.90 -0.19
CA HIS A 58 -15.47 -11.09 -0.82
C HIS A 58 -15.45 -10.80 -2.33
N PHE A 59 -14.75 -9.74 -2.75
CA PHE A 59 -14.63 -9.35 -4.15
C PHE A 59 -13.44 -9.99 -4.88
N GLN A 60 -12.69 -10.88 -4.23
CA GLN A 60 -11.44 -11.46 -4.78
C GLN A 60 -10.40 -10.39 -5.16
N THR A 61 -10.44 -9.26 -4.48
CA THR A 61 -9.52 -8.14 -4.61
C THR A 61 -8.30 -8.37 -3.70
N ARG A 62 -7.10 -8.06 -4.20
CA ARG A 62 -5.90 -8.11 -3.38
C ARG A 62 -5.81 -6.89 -2.47
N LEU A 63 -5.42 -7.11 -1.22
CA LEU A 63 -5.23 -6.08 -0.20
C LEU A 63 -3.75 -5.87 0.10
N ILE A 64 -3.28 -4.64 -0.01
CA ILE A 64 -1.96 -4.19 0.43
C ILE A 64 -2.12 -3.28 1.64
N ILE A 65 -1.32 -3.50 2.68
CA ILE A 65 -1.30 -2.62 3.85
C ILE A 65 -0.16 -1.60 3.71
N ASN A 66 -0.44 -0.33 3.91
CA ASN A 66 0.61 0.69 3.94
C ASN A 66 1.41 0.63 5.26
N ALA A 67 2.74 0.68 5.20
CA ALA A 67 3.70 0.77 6.32
C ALA A 67 3.70 -0.38 7.35
N HIS A 68 2.55 -0.80 7.85
CA HIS A 68 2.39 -1.71 8.98
C HIS A 68 2.53 -3.19 8.58
N TYR A 69 3.74 -3.64 8.25
CA TYR A 69 4.00 -5.03 7.81
C TYR A 69 3.56 -6.11 8.81
N LYS A 70 3.57 -5.81 10.13
CA LYS A 70 3.07 -6.72 11.16
C LYS A 70 1.56 -6.91 11.08
N ILE A 71 0.82 -5.81 10.87
CA ILE A 71 -0.63 -5.83 10.65
C ILE A 71 -0.94 -6.55 9.34
N ALA A 72 -0.16 -6.29 8.27
CA ALA A 72 -0.28 -7.01 7.00
C ALA A 72 -0.19 -8.52 7.18
N LYS A 73 0.77 -9.00 7.98
CA LYS A 73 0.89 -10.42 8.34
C LYS A 73 -0.31 -10.89 9.15
N GLU A 74 -0.70 -10.15 10.19
CA GLU A 74 -1.78 -10.52 11.11
C GLU A 74 -3.12 -10.70 10.39
N VAL A 75 -3.49 -9.76 9.52
CA VAL A 75 -4.75 -9.84 8.75
C VAL A 75 -4.62 -10.69 7.48
N LYS A 76 -3.46 -11.31 7.24
CA LYS A 76 -3.15 -12.08 6.02
C LYS A 76 -3.48 -11.28 4.75
N ALA A 77 -3.08 -10.02 4.73
CA ALA A 77 -3.13 -9.19 3.53
C ALA A 77 -2.23 -9.80 2.43
N ASP A 78 -2.48 -9.47 1.17
CA ASP A 78 -1.68 -9.93 0.04
C ASP A 78 -0.28 -9.33 0.04
N GLY A 79 -0.08 -8.21 0.73
CA GLY A 79 1.24 -7.62 0.91
C GLY A 79 1.28 -6.36 1.74
N VAL A 80 2.44 -5.73 1.74
CA VAL A 80 2.72 -4.44 2.37
C VAL A 80 3.37 -3.48 1.37
N HIS A 81 3.03 -2.20 1.45
CA HIS A 81 3.71 -1.13 0.72
C HIS A 81 4.51 -0.26 1.69
N LEU A 82 5.77 0.02 1.36
CA LEU A 82 6.72 0.74 2.22
C LEU A 82 7.20 2.01 1.52
N GLU A 83 7.05 3.15 2.21
CA GLU A 83 7.67 4.41 1.84
C GLU A 83 9.13 4.48 2.35
N LYS A 84 9.89 5.48 1.91
CA LYS A 84 11.31 5.64 2.26
C LYS A 84 11.55 5.80 3.77
N THR A 85 10.59 6.36 4.48
CA THR A 85 10.63 6.58 5.93
C THR A 85 10.16 5.38 6.76
N ASP A 86 9.62 4.35 6.10
CA ASP A 86 9.10 3.16 6.77
C ASP A 86 10.23 2.16 7.07
N THR A 87 9.85 0.99 7.60
CA THR A 87 10.80 -0.11 7.83
C THR A 87 11.47 -0.55 6.53
N CYS A 88 12.75 -0.92 6.59
CA CYS A 88 13.47 -1.44 5.43
C CYS A 88 12.79 -2.71 4.86
N PRO A 89 12.58 -2.81 3.53
CA PRO A 89 11.99 -4.00 2.90
C PRO A 89 12.64 -5.33 3.30
N THR A 90 13.96 -5.37 3.50
CA THR A 90 14.68 -6.59 3.91
C THR A 90 14.27 -7.06 5.30
N ILE A 91 13.96 -6.14 6.22
CA ILE A 91 13.44 -6.46 7.55
C ILE A 91 11.99 -6.95 7.46
N ALA A 92 11.16 -6.26 6.68
CA ALA A 92 9.77 -6.67 6.47
C ALA A 92 9.69 -8.09 5.87
N ARG A 93 10.56 -8.42 4.91
CA ARG A 93 10.64 -9.74 4.26
C ARG A 93 10.87 -10.90 5.21
N ILE A 94 11.63 -10.69 6.29
CA ILE A 94 11.89 -11.71 7.31
C ILE A 94 10.62 -11.99 8.15
N HIS A 95 9.72 -11.01 8.26
CA HIS A 95 8.56 -11.10 9.14
C HIS A 95 7.29 -11.57 8.42
N VAL A 96 7.03 -11.06 7.21
CA VAL A 96 5.83 -11.42 6.43
C VAL A 96 5.92 -12.86 5.91
N TYR A 97 4.79 -13.43 5.47
CA TYR A 97 4.82 -14.75 4.84
C TYR A 97 5.53 -14.70 3.48
N THR A 98 6.08 -15.83 3.06
CA THR A 98 6.83 -15.95 1.79
C THR A 98 5.99 -15.64 0.54
N TRP A 99 4.67 -15.76 0.63
CA TRP A 99 3.73 -15.42 -0.44
C TRP A 99 3.27 -13.96 -0.42
N GLN A 100 3.51 -13.22 0.68
CA GLN A 100 3.12 -11.83 0.79
C GLN A 100 4.10 -10.94 0.02
N ILE A 101 3.53 -9.97 -0.69
CA ILE A 101 4.30 -9.10 -1.57
C ILE A 101 4.76 -7.86 -0.81
N ILE A 102 5.88 -7.29 -1.23
CA ILE A 102 6.45 -6.06 -0.68
C ILE A 102 6.61 -5.07 -1.81
N GLY A 103 5.90 -3.95 -1.73
CA GLY A 103 6.08 -2.80 -2.61
C GLY A 103 6.94 -1.73 -1.98
N GLY A 104 7.67 -0.98 -2.81
CA GLY A 104 8.39 0.22 -2.38
C GLY A 104 7.99 1.47 -3.17
N THR A 105 8.02 2.64 -2.54
CA THR A 105 7.96 3.92 -3.26
C THR A 105 9.35 4.39 -3.66
N ALA A 106 9.50 4.82 -4.91
CA ALA A 106 10.69 5.49 -5.42
C ALA A 106 10.33 6.83 -6.08
N ASN A 107 11.24 7.80 -5.98
CA ASN A 107 11.13 9.08 -6.66
C ASN A 107 12.35 9.39 -7.54
N THR A 108 13.44 8.62 -7.40
CA THR A 108 14.65 8.73 -8.21
C THR A 108 15.06 7.36 -8.77
N VAL A 109 15.91 7.38 -9.80
CA VAL A 109 16.53 6.14 -10.32
C VAL A 109 17.32 5.42 -9.22
N GLN A 110 18.04 6.17 -8.38
CA GLN A 110 18.78 5.60 -7.25
C GLN A 110 17.88 4.90 -6.23
N ASP A 111 16.69 5.46 -5.95
CA ASP A 111 15.71 4.78 -5.09
C ASP A 111 15.24 3.47 -5.75
N CYS A 112 15.05 3.45 -7.08
CA CYS A 112 14.68 2.24 -7.81
C CYS A 112 15.76 1.16 -7.71
N GLU A 113 17.03 1.51 -7.96
CA GLU A 113 18.17 0.60 -7.81
C GLU A 113 18.25 0.03 -6.39
N THR A 114 18.11 0.88 -5.38
CA THR A 114 18.10 0.48 -3.98
C THR A 114 16.96 -0.51 -3.68
N LEU A 115 15.78 -0.31 -4.27
CA LEU A 115 14.64 -1.22 -4.08
C LEU A 115 14.82 -2.55 -4.82
N LEU A 116 15.47 -2.54 -5.99
CA LEU A 116 15.84 -3.75 -6.73
C LEU A 116 16.83 -4.61 -5.94
N GLU A 117 17.87 -4.00 -5.36
CA GLU A 117 18.82 -4.71 -4.47
C GLU A 117 18.12 -5.35 -3.27
N LYS A 118 17.08 -4.68 -2.75
CA LYS A 118 16.26 -5.16 -1.63
C LYS A 118 15.21 -6.19 -2.04
N GLN A 119 15.11 -6.54 -3.32
CA GLN A 119 14.20 -7.56 -3.86
C GLN A 119 12.72 -7.30 -3.48
N VAL A 120 12.27 -6.07 -3.70
CA VAL A 120 10.83 -5.76 -3.65
C VAL A 120 10.10 -6.35 -4.85
N ASP A 121 8.82 -6.69 -4.68
CA ASP A 121 7.98 -7.30 -5.71
C ASP A 121 7.45 -6.28 -6.72
N TYR A 122 7.34 -5.01 -6.33
CA TYR A 122 6.99 -3.91 -7.22
C TYR A 122 7.48 -2.56 -6.70
N ILE A 123 7.62 -1.60 -7.61
CA ILE A 123 8.01 -0.22 -7.32
C ILE A 123 6.88 0.71 -7.77
N SER A 124 6.46 1.59 -6.88
CA SER A 124 5.55 2.70 -7.18
C SER A 124 6.36 3.98 -7.38
N LEU A 125 6.19 4.62 -8.52
CA LEU A 125 6.85 5.89 -8.85
C LEU A 125 5.95 7.04 -8.43
N SER A 126 6.36 7.83 -7.44
CA SER A 126 5.54 8.94 -6.93
C SER A 126 6.38 10.07 -6.31
N PRO A 127 5.86 11.31 -6.24
CA PRO A 127 4.67 11.81 -6.92
C PRO A 127 4.90 12.07 -8.42
N PHE A 128 3.90 11.74 -9.26
CA PHE A 128 3.93 12.10 -10.69
C PHE A 128 3.69 13.61 -10.91
N ARG A 129 2.75 14.18 -10.16
CA ARG A 129 2.41 15.62 -10.15
C ARG A 129 2.12 16.04 -8.71
N ALA A 130 2.02 17.33 -8.44
CA ALA A 130 1.62 17.83 -7.13
C ALA A 130 0.29 17.21 -6.68
N ILE A 131 0.33 16.51 -5.54
CA ILE A 131 -0.86 15.92 -4.90
C ILE A 131 -1.35 16.88 -3.81
N ASP A 132 -0.42 17.56 -3.11
CA ASP A 132 -0.69 18.55 -2.06
C ASP A 132 0.37 19.67 -2.07
N LYS A 133 0.01 20.87 -1.58
CA LYS A 133 0.89 22.05 -1.49
C LYS A 133 2.15 21.85 -0.63
N ASN A 134 2.18 20.82 0.21
CA ASN A 134 3.27 20.55 1.15
C ASN A 134 4.27 19.50 0.64
N ASN A 135 4.15 19.03 -0.60
CA ASN A 135 5.03 18.00 -1.12
C ASN A 135 6.38 18.60 -1.52
N THR A 136 7.45 18.17 -0.84
CA THR A 136 8.82 18.65 -1.04
C THR A 136 9.65 17.79 -1.99
N SER A 137 9.12 16.63 -2.41
CA SER A 137 9.81 15.74 -3.35
C SER A 137 9.64 16.22 -4.79
N PRO A 138 10.66 16.10 -5.65
CA PRO A 138 10.56 16.50 -7.05
C PRO A 138 9.48 15.69 -7.77
N PHE A 139 8.72 16.35 -8.63
CA PHE A 139 7.68 15.70 -9.43
C PHE A 139 8.31 14.99 -10.62
N LEU A 140 7.85 13.77 -10.89
CA LEU A 140 8.36 12.99 -12.03
C LEU A 140 7.90 13.57 -13.37
N GLY A 141 6.65 14.05 -13.45
CA GLY A 141 6.10 14.77 -14.60
C GLY A 141 6.14 14.01 -15.92
N LEU A 142 5.80 14.74 -16.98
CA LEU A 142 6.18 14.42 -18.35
C LEU A 142 7.15 15.53 -18.77
N ASN A 143 8.27 15.15 -19.40
CA ASN A 143 9.28 16.09 -19.89
C ASN A 143 8.67 17.20 -20.77
#